data_AF-A0A943FUH0-F1
#
_entry.id   AF-A0A943FUH0-F1
#
_cell.length_a   1.000
_cell.length_b   1.000
_cell.length_c   1.000
_cell.angle_alpha   90.00
_cell.angle_beta   90.00
_cell.angle_gamma   90.00
#
_symmetry.space_group_name_H-M   'P 1'
#
loop_
_entity.id
_entity.type
_entity.pdbx_description
1 polymer ?
#
loop_
_entity_poly.entity_id
_entity_poly.type
_entity_poly.pdbx_seq_one_letter_code
_entity_poly.pdbx_strand_id
1 'polypeptide(L)'
;MKMAKKLLAVVLAGVMAVSMLTGCATLDARNIASDLEGMLKVVSDKATVSATNDAKKLAEQAAKAVQADTTEWVAPTDNSATTKKDTMEEAVKKSLKTDEITDKYVWYTCYKSEDVKNVAQAQEIYDLLVNDQKKINTAGALNNEKVTNKTEGDKTLKVSAGNKFELGLKTFTKGSGKDKTEYTVVIVTCKAVYSET
;
A
#
# COMPACT_ATOMS: atom_id res chain seq x y z
N MET A 1 39.16 -9.66 28.22
CA MET A 1 38.00 -10.27 27.54
C MET A 1 36.80 -10.30 28.49
N LYS A 2 35.72 -9.59 28.15
CA LYS A 2 34.31 -10.02 28.26
C LYS A 2 33.43 -8.78 28.09
N MET A 3 33.15 -8.49 26.83
CA MET A 3 32.06 -7.62 26.40
C MET A 3 30.91 -8.51 25.93
N ALA A 4 29.71 -7.95 26.00
CA ALA A 4 28.46 -8.43 25.41
C ALA A 4 27.81 -9.65 26.07
N LYS A 5 26.70 -9.39 26.76
CA LYS A 5 25.35 -9.70 26.25
C LYS A 5 24.34 -9.37 27.34
N LYS A 6 23.87 -8.13 27.37
CA LYS A 6 22.54 -7.85 27.91
C LYS A 6 21.58 -8.11 26.76
N LEU A 7 21.04 -9.33 26.74
CA LEU A 7 19.92 -9.72 25.90
C LEU A 7 18.76 -8.77 26.22
N LEU A 8 18.42 -7.90 25.27
CA LEU A 8 17.19 -7.12 25.33
C LEU A 8 16.03 -8.11 25.26
N ALA A 9 15.18 -8.04 26.27
CA ALA A 9 14.03 -8.88 26.46
C ALA A 9 13.12 -8.82 25.22
N VAL A 10 12.93 -9.97 24.58
CA VAL A 10 11.81 -10.22 23.70
C VAL A 10 10.55 -10.03 24.54
N VAL A 11 9.88 -8.88 24.39
CA VAL A 11 8.59 -8.63 25.03
C VAL A 11 7.55 -9.44 24.25
N LEU A 12 7.27 -10.61 24.82
CA LEU A 12 6.05 -11.38 24.62
C LEU A 12 4.86 -10.51 25.07
N ALA A 13 4.31 -9.69 24.18
CA ALA A 13 3.03 -9.01 24.41
C ALA A 13 1.99 -9.66 23.50
N GLY A 14 1.34 -10.69 24.04
CA GLY A 14 0.23 -11.38 23.42
C GLY A 14 -0.96 -10.45 23.16
N VAL A 15 -1.46 -10.57 21.93
CA VAL A 15 -2.87 -10.63 21.50
C VAL A 15 -3.89 -9.98 22.45
N MET A 16 -4.49 -8.87 22.03
CA MET A 16 -5.89 -8.59 22.37
C MET A 16 -6.63 -7.86 21.24
N ALA A 17 -7.71 -8.51 20.80
CA ALA A 17 -8.88 -8.01 20.10
C ALA A 17 -8.65 -7.22 18.79
N VAL A 18 -8.53 -7.95 17.68
CA VAL A 18 -8.92 -7.46 16.36
C VAL A 18 -10.44 -7.30 16.37
N SER A 19 -10.94 -6.14 16.79
CA SER A 19 -12.34 -5.77 16.60
C SER A 19 -12.61 -5.60 15.10
N MET A 20 -13.11 -6.67 14.49
CA MET A 20 -13.63 -6.69 13.14
C MET A 20 -14.96 -5.94 13.11
N LEU A 21 -14.92 -4.66 12.76
CA LEU A 21 -16.11 -3.96 12.28
C LEU A 21 -16.04 -3.90 10.74
N THR A 22 -16.55 -4.95 10.11
CA THR A 22 -16.81 -5.03 8.67
C THR A 22 -18.14 -4.33 8.36
N GLY A 23 -18.10 -3.23 7.62
CA GLY A 23 -19.31 -2.63 7.05
C GLY A 23 -18.97 -1.52 6.05
N CYS A 24 -19.24 -1.77 4.75
CA CYS A 24 -19.09 -0.85 3.61
C CYS A 24 -17.69 -0.21 3.43
N ALA A 25 -17.40 0.37 2.27
CA ALA A 25 -16.34 1.37 2.21
C ALA A 25 -16.74 2.48 3.21
N THR A 26 -15.91 2.75 4.21
CA THR A 26 -16.16 3.89 5.12
C THR A 26 -16.27 5.15 4.26
N LEU A 27 -17.09 6.13 4.64
CA LEU A 27 -17.25 7.37 3.86
C LEU A 27 -15.87 8.01 3.55
N ASP A 28 -14.91 7.82 4.46
CA ASP A 28 -13.54 8.30 4.34
C ASP A 28 -12.83 7.73 3.10
N ALA A 29 -12.97 6.43 2.80
CA ALA A 29 -12.34 5.83 1.62
C ALA A 29 -12.85 6.42 0.30
N ARG A 30 -14.14 6.78 0.23
CA ARG A 30 -14.72 7.40 -0.96
C ARG A 30 -14.26 8.85 -1.12
N ASN A 31 -14.15 9.58 -0.02
CA ASN A 31 -13.66 10.96 -0.04
C ASN A 31 -12.19 11.00 -0.46
N ILE A 32 -11.35 10.14 0.13
CA ILE A 32 -9.93 10.01 -0.25
C ILE A 32 -9.80 9.60 -1.72
N ALA A 33 -10.63 8.66 -2.20
CA ALA A 33 -10.65 8.30 -3.62
C ALA A 33 -11.00 9.50 -4.52
N SER A 34 -11.99 10.31 -4.14
CA SER A 34 -12.38 11.51 -4.90
C SER A 34 -11.24 12.54 -4.95
N ASP A 35 -10.59 12.82 -3.82
CA ASP A 35 -9.47 13.75 -3.75
C ASP A 35 -8.28 13.23 -4.57
N LEU A 36 -7.94 11.94 -4.42
CA LEU A 36 -6.88 11.28 -5.18
C LEU A 36 -7.16 11.26 -6.69
N GLU A 37 -8.42 11.09 -7.11
CA GLU A 37 -8.79 11.19 -8.53
C GLU A 37 -8.48 12.57 -9.10
N GLY A 38 -8.84 13.63 -8.36
CA GLY A 38 -8.52 15.00 -8.75
C GLY A 38 -7.01 15.22 -8.90
N MET A 39 -6.21 14.67 -7.98
CA MET A 39 -4.75 14.75 -8.02
C MET A 39 -4.17 13.95 -9.20
N LEU A 40 -4.60 12.70 -9.41
CA LEU A 40 -4.11 11.84 -10.50
C LEU A 40 -4.45 12.37 -11.88
N LYS A 41 -5.54 13.14 -12.03
CA LYS A 41 -5.91 13.81 -13.28
C LYS A 41 -4.87 14.81 -13.80
N VAL A 42 -3.96 15.27 -12.92
CA VAL A 42 -2.83 16.13 -13.32
C VAL A 42 -1.81 15.35 -14.16
N VAL A 43 -1.66 14.04 -13.94
CA VAL A 43 -0.69 13.19 -14.65
C VAL A 43 -1.32 12.20 -15.63
N SER A 44 -2.62 11.92 -15.48
CA SER A 44 -3.43 11.12 -16.40
C SER A 44 -4.84 11.66 -16.43
N ASP A 45 -5.19 12.43 -17.47
CA ASP A 45 -6.48 13.11 -17.66
C ASP A 45 -7.71 12.18 -17.54
N LYS A 46 -7.53 10.91 -17.87
CA LYS A 46 -8.56 9.85 -17.82
C LYS A 46 -8.58 9.07 -16.50
N ALA A 47 -7.75 9.43 -15.54
CA ALA A 47 -7.68 8.73 -14.26
C ALA A 47 -9.04 8.74 -13.55
N THR A 48 -9.42 7.57 -13.02
CA THR A 48 -10.57 7.39 -12.15
C THR A 48 -10.12 6.60 -10.93
N VAL A 49 -10.60 6.96 -9.74
CA VAL A 49 -10.29 6.24 -8.51
C VAL A 49 -11.59 5.80 -7.85
N SER A 50 -11.66 4.52 -7.48
CA SER A 50 -12.82 3.99 -6.76
C SER A 50 -12.41 3.16 -5.57
N ALA A 51 -13.10 3.35 -4.44
CA ALA A 51 -12.94 2.49 -3.28
C ALA A 51 -13.74 1.20 -3.50
N THR A 52 -13.06 0.07 -3.73
CA THR A 52 -13.70 -1.20 -4.09
C THR A 52 -13.64 -2.22 -2.93
N ASN A 53 -14.59 -3.15 -2.90
CA ASN A 53 -14.59 -4.24 -1.93
C ASN A 53 -13.38 -5.17 -2.10
N ASP A 54 -12.89 -5.33 -3.33
CA ASP A 54 -11.74 -6.18 -3.61
C ASP A 54 -10.44 -5.52 -3.12
N ALA A 55 -10.23 -4.23 -3.42
CA ALA A 55 -9.11 -3.48 -2.86
C ALA A 55 -9.17 -3.42 -1.32
N LYS A 56 -10.37 -3.26 -0.74
CA LYS A 56 -10.56 -3.33 0.72
C LYS A 56 -10.10 -4.67 1.30
N LYS A 57 -10.46 -5.81 0.68
CA LYS A 57 -10.01 -7.14 1.13
C LYS A 57 -8.48 -7.26 1.06
N LEU A 58 -7.85 -6.73 0.02
CA LEU A 58 -6.38 -6.69 -0.08
C LEU A 58 -5.78 -5.86 1.05
N ALA A 59 -6.34 -4.69 1.36
CA ALA A 59 -5.88 -3.86 2.48
C ALA A 59 -6.08 -4.55 3.84
N GLU A 60 -7.17 -5.29 4.04
CA GLU A 60 -7.40 -6.11 5.24
C GLU A 60 -6.37 -7.24 5.37
N GLN A 61 -6.03 -7.90 4.26
CA GLN A 61 -4.98 -8.93 4.24
C GLN A 61 -3.60 -8.32 4.52
N ALA A 62 -3.26 -7.20 3.89
CA ALA A 62 -2.03 -6.47 4.12
C ALA A 62 -1.91 -6.03 5.58
N ALA A 63 -2.96 -5.46 6.18
CA ALA A 63 -2.97 -5.08 7.59
C ALA A 63 -2.79 -6.27 8.53
N LYS A 64 -3.32 -7.46 8.19
CA LYS A 64 -3.06 -8.69 8.96
C LYS A 64 -1.60 -9.14 8.83
N ALA A 65 -1.02 -9.05 7.63
CA ALA A 65 0.38 -9.40 7.39
C ALA A 65 1.32 -8.50 8.20
N VAL A 66 1.03 -7.20 8.21
CA VAL A 66 1.77 -6.19 8.98
C VAL A 66 1.69 -6.43 10.49
N GLN A 67 0.54 -6.88 11.00
CA GLN A 67 0.32 -7.15 12.42
C GLN A 67 0.73 -8.56 12.87
N ALA A 68 1.16 -9.43 11.95
CA ALA A 68 1.53 -10.80 12.30
C ALA A 68 2.77 -10.81 13.21
N ASP A 69 2.79 -11.71 14.19
CA ASP A 69 3.93 -11.87 15.11
C ASP A 69 5.25 -12.20 14.39
N THR A 70 5.16 -12.72 13.16
CA THR A 70 6.31 -13.04 12.30
C THR A 70 6.87 -11.84 11.55
N THR A 71 6.15 -10.71 11.56
CA THR A 71 6.51 -9.50 10.84
C THR A 71 7.20 -8.56 11.82
N GLU A 72 8.45 -8.22 11.54
CA GLU A 72 9.13 -7.17 12.28
C GLU A 72 8.44 -5.83 11.98
N TRP A 73 7.76 -5.29 12.99
CA TRP A 73 7.07 -4.01 12.90
C TRP A 73 8.05 -2.86 13.03
N VAL A 74 8.08 -2.01 12.00
CA VAL A 74 8.77 -0.72 12.02
C VAL A 74 7.70 0.36 11.91
N ALA A 75 7.60 1.22 12.93
CA ALA A 75 6.62 2.30 12.89
C ALA A 75 6.92 3.23 11.70
N PRO A 76 5.95 3.48 10.80
CA PRO A 76 6.10 4.51 9.78
C PRO A 76 6.43 5.85 10.43
N THR A 77 7.43 6.54 9.88
CA THR A 77 7.79 7.91 10.28
C THR A 77 7.36 8.86 9.17
N ASP A 78 7.12 10.13 9.50
CA ASP A 78 6.57 11.17 8.60
C ASP A 78 7.41 11.46 7.33
N ASN A 79 8.46 10.67 7.06
CA ASN A 79 9.43 10.90 6.00
C ASN A 79 9.91 9.61 5.31
N SER A 80 9.10 8.54 5.27
CA SER A 80 9.52 7.22 4.76
C SER A 80 9.60 7.12 3.23
N ALA A 81 10.37 8.01 2.60
CA ALA A 81 10.90 7.85 1.25
C ALA A 81 12.21 7.03 1.21
N THR A 82 12.62 6.40 2.32
CA THR A 82 13.90 5.72 2.43
C THR A 82 13.82 4.23 2.12
N THR A 83 13.92 3.89 0.83
CA THR A 83 14.76 2.83 0.20
C THR A 83 15.27 1.62 1.01
N LYS A 84 14.53 1.11 1.98
CA LYS A 84 14.65 -0.26 2.48
C LYS A 84 13.35 -0.95 2.15
N LYS A 85 13.41 -2.11 1.46
CA LYS A 85 12.28 -3.06 1.44
C LYS A 85 11.99 -3.37 2.91
N ASP A 86 10.97 -2.72 3.43
CA ASP A 86 10.57 -2.83 4.83
C ASP A 86 10.17 -4.29 5.07
N THR A 87 10.51 -4.85 6.24
CA THR A 87 10.05 -6.18 6.66
C THR A 87 8.53 -6.30 6.54
N MET A 88 7.82 -5.19 6.71
CA MET A 88 6.39 -5.06 6.45
C MET A 88 6.02 -5.22 4.96
N GLU A 89 6.75 -4.59 4.03
CA GLU A 89 6.48 -4.73 2.60
C GLU A 89 6.63 -6.17 2.13
N GLU A 90 7.68 -6.85 2.57
CA GLU A 90 7.92 -8.26 2.19
C GLU A 90 6.85 -9.19 2.79
N ALA A 91 6.40 -8.93 4.01
CA ALA A 91 5.26 -9.64 4.60
C ALA A 91 3.98 -9.42 3.78
N VAL A 92 3.72 -8.19 3.34
CA VAL A 92 2.56 -7.84 2.50
C VAL A 92 2.66 -8.50 1.13
N LYS A 93 3.81 -8.42 0.44
CA LYS A 93 4.05 -9.10 -0.85
C LYS A 93 3.71 -10.58 -0.77
N LYS A 94 4.25 -11.26 0.25
CA LYS A 94 4.00 -12.69 0.49
C LYS A 94 2.54 -12.96 0.80
N SER A 95 1.90 -12.16 1.65
CA SER A 95 0.50 -12.35 2.03
C SER A 95 -0.48 -12.12 0.87
N LEU A 96 -0.19 -11.14 0.01
CA LEU A 96 -1.02 -10.81 -1.16
C LEU A 96 -0.66 -11.66 -2.38
N LYS A 97 0.40 -12.46 -2.30
CA LYS A 97 0.94 -13.26 -3.41
C LYS A 97 1.19 -12.39 -4.65
N THR A 98 1.81 -11.24 -4.45
CA THR A 98 2.03 -10.25 -5.52
C THR A 98 2.84 -10.82 -6.69
N ASP A 99 3.64 -11.85 -6.45
CA ASP A 99 4.40 -12.57 -7.49
C ASP A 99 3.51 -13.31 -8.50
N GLU A 100 2.28 -13.68 -8.11
CA GLU A 100 1.29 -14.35 -8.96
C GLU A 100 0.41 -13.33 -9.73
N ILE A 101 0.50 -12.04 -9.40
CA ILE A 101 -0.32 -10.97 -9.98
C ILE A 101 0.43 -10.33 -11.15
N THR A 102 0.02 -10.64 -12.38
CA THR A 102 0.69 -10.17 -13.61
C THR A 102 -0.16 -9.24 -14.48
N ASP A 103 -1.46 -9.13 -14.20
CA ASP A 103 -2.43 -8.36 -14.99
C ASP A 103 -2.73 -6.96 -14.44
N LYS A 104 -2.20 -6.64 -13.25
CA LYS A 104 -2.38 -5.36 -12.56
C LYS A 104 -1.14 -5.01 -11.74
N TYR A 105 -0.91 -3.73 -11.53
CA TYR A 105 0.06 -3.22 -10.56
C TYR A 105 -0.58 -3.12 -9.17
N VAL A 106 0.22 -3.38 -8.13
CA VAL A 106 -0.18 -3.28 -6.72
C VAL A 106 0.79 -2.38 -5.97
N TRP A 107 0.32 -1.25 -5.46
CA TRP A 107 1.07 -0.36 -4.59
C TRP A 107 0.61 -0.52 -3.15
N TYR A 108 1.53 -0.31 -2.21
CA TYR A 108 1.31 -0.43 -0.79
C TYR A 108 1.97 0.74 -0.06
N THR A 109 1.29 1.25 0.96
CA THR A 109 1.89 2.13 1.97
C THR A 109 1.23 1.88 3.32
N CYS A 110 1.93 2.23 4.39
CA CYS A 110 1.41 2.26 5.75
C CYS A 110 1.87 3.57 6.39
N TYR A 111 0.94 4.34 6.95
CA TYR A 111 1.25 5.61 7.60
C TYR A 111 0.50 5.74 8.93
N LYS A 112 1.04 6.60 9.79
CA LYS A 112 0.38 6.98 11.05
C LYS A 112 -0.90 7.78 10.75
N SER A 113 -2.02 7.37 11.33
CA SER A 113 -3.36 7.95 11.03
C SER A 113 -3.71 9.14 11.90
N GLU A 114 -3.00 9.32 13.01
CA GLU A 114 -3.18 10.47 13.89
C GLU A 114 -2.81 11.74 13.12
N ASP A 115 -3.78 12.65 12.98
CA ASP A 115 -3.63 14.03 12.48
C ASP A 115 -3.85 14.31 10.98
N VAL A 116 -4.26 13.33 10.16
CA VAL A 116 -4.45 13.55 8.70
C VAL A 116 -5.90 13.67 8.27
N LYS A 117 -6.25 14.80 7.61
CA LYS A 117 -7.52 14.97 6.89
C LYS A 117 -7.51 14.13 5.60
N ASN A 118 -8.68 13.82 5.03
CA ASN A 118 -8.80 13.04 3.77
C ASN A 118 -7.86 13.53 2.66
N VAL A 119 -7.71 14.85 2.49
CA VAL A 119 -6.82 15.46 1.47
C VAL A 119 -5.34 15.13 1.72
N ALA A 120 -4.89 15.14 2.98
CA ALA A 120 -3.52 14.78 3.33
C ALA A 120 -3.27 13.28 3.07
N GLN A 121 -4.24 12.43 3.39
CA GLN A 121 -4.16 10.99 3.05
C GLN A 121 -4.13 10.75 1.54
N ALA A 122 -4.93 11.49 0.77
CA ALA A 122 -4.90 11.43 -0.68
C ALA A 122 -3.53 11.86 -1.24
N GLN A 123 -2.90 12.87 -0.64
CA GLN A 123 -1.56 13.32 -1.01
C GLN A 123 -0.49 12.25 -0.76
N GLU A 124 -0.49 11.61 0.42
CA GLU A 124 0.43 10.49 0.72
C GLU A 124 0.31 9.35 -0.32
N ILE A 125 -0.93 9.04 -0.72
CA ILE A 125 -1.18 8.01 -1.73
C ILE A 125 -0.76 8.49 -3.13
N TYR A 126 -0.95 9.78 -3.44
CA TYR A 126 -0.51 10.37 -4.68
C TYR A 126 1.02 10.29 -4.82
N ASP A 127 1.77 10.61 -3.76
CA ASP A 127 3.23 10.59 -3.77
C ASP A 127 3.80 9.16 -3.87
N LEU A 128 3.04 8.15 -3.42
CA LEU A 128 3.32 6.74 -3.70
C LEU A 128 3.13 6.40 -5.19
N LEU A 129 2.04 6.88 -5.79
CA LEU A 129 1.60 6.51 -7.14
C LEU A 129 2.30 7.30 -8.24
N VAL A 130 2.86 8.46 -7.94
CA VAL A 130 3.41 9.38 -8.95
C VAL A 130 4.86 9.71 -8.61
N ASN A 131 5.75 9.50 -9.58
CA ASN A 131 7.17 9.82 -9.40
C ASN A 131 7.47 11.31 -9.61
N ASP A 132 8.72 11.70 -9.34
CA ASP A 132 9.20 13.08 -9.51
C ASP A 132 9.06 13.61 -10.95
N GLN A 133 8.99 12.71 -11.94
CA GLN A 133 8.76 13.05 -13.35
C GLN A 133 7.28 13.27 -13.69
N LYS A 134 6.40 13.29 -12.68
CA LYS A 134 4.95 13.42 -12.82
C LYS A 134 4.35 12.33 -13.73
N LYS A 135 4.79 11.09 -13.53
CA LYS A 135 4.27 9.89 -14.19
C LYS A 135 3.89 8.85 -13.16
N ILE A 136 2.98 7.94 -13.53
CA ILE A 136 2.64 6.79 -12.68
C ILE A 136 3.90 5.97 -12.40
N ASN A 137 4.19 5.80 -11.12
CA ASN A 137 5.39 5.12 -10.61
C ASN A 137 5.20 3.60 -10.60
N THR A 138 5.18 2.96 -11.77
CA THR A 138 5.06 1.49 -11.85
C THR A 138 6.25 0.76 -11.23
N ALA A 139 7.42 1.39 -11.15
CA ALA A 139 8.60 0.84 -10.45
C ALA A 139 8.40 0.75 -8.93
N GLY A 140 7.57 1.61 -8.34
CA GLY A 140 7.19 1.55 -6.93
C GLY A 140 6.15 0.47 -6.59
N ALA A 141 5.59 -0.22 -7.59
CA ALA A 141 4.65 -1.30 -7.33
C ALA A 141 5.36 -2.52 -6.71
N LEU A 142 4.69 -3.19 -5.78
CA LEU A 142 5.17 -4.40 -5.11
C LEU A 142 5.51 -5.53 -6.08
N ASN A 143 4.81 -5.59 -7.22
CA ASN A 143 4.96 -6.58 -8.29
C ASN A 143 5.54 -6.00 -9.58
N ASN A 144 6.29 -4.90 -9.53
CA ASN A 144 6.80 -4.23 -10.73
C ASN A 144 7.57 -5.17 -11.67
N GLU A 145 8.33 -6.13 -11.13
CA GLU A 145 9.13 -7.09 -11.90
C GLU A 145 8.29 -8.18 -12.58
N LYS A 146 7.02 -8.31 -12.20
CA LYS A 146 6.11 -9.37 -12.67
C LYS A 146 5.15 -8.89 -13.75
N VAL A 147 4.90 -7.59 -13.80
CA VAL A 147 4.08 -6.96 -14.83
C VAL A 147 5.00 -6.53 -15.98
N THR A 148 5.17 -7.42 -16.95
CA THR A 148 6.16 -7.28 -18.02
C THR A 148 5.53 -7.01 -19.39
N ASN A 149 6.35 -6.53 -20.33
CA ASN A 149 5.97 -6.37 -21.73
C ASN A 149 5.51 -7.70 -22.33
N LYS A 150 4.64 -7.60 -23.33
CA LYS A 150 4.16 -8.76 -24.09
C LYS A 150 4.76 -8.78 -25.48
N THR A 151 4.85 -9.98 -26.05
CA THR A 151 5.19 -10.18 -27.45
C THR A 151 3.97 -10.74 -28.17
N GLU A 152 3.52 -10.06 -29.21
CA GLU A 152 2.44 -10.50 -30.08
C GLU A 152 2.98 -10.55 -31.52
N GLY A 153 3.32 -11.75 -31.98
CA GLY A 153 4.05 -11.94 -33.24
C GLY A 153 5.43 -11.26 -33.18
N ASP A 154 5.71 -10.40 -34.15
CA ASP A 154 6.98 -9.64 -34.22
C ASP A 154 6.93 -8.32 -33.41
N LYS A 155 5.79 -7.99 -32.80
CA LYS A 155 5.61 -6.74 -32.06
C LYS A 155 5.84 -6.93 -30.57
N THR A 156 6.59 -6.00 -29.98
CA THR A 156 6.67 -5.86 -28.52
C THR A 156 5.67 -4.80 -28.05
N LEU A 157 4.72 -5.21 -27.21
CA LEU A 157 3.77 -4.31 -26.56
C LEU A 157 4.35 -3.86 -25.22
N LYS A 158 4.52 -2.54 -25.08
CA LYS A 158 5.00 -1.93 -23.83
C LYS A 158 3.89 -1.92 -22.80
N VAL A 159 4.22 -2.37 -21.59
CA VAL A 159 3.29 -2.36 -20.47
C VAL A 159 3.34 -1.03 -19.73
N SER A 160 2.19 -0.56 -19.28
CA SER A 160 2.03 0.61 -18.42
C SER A 160 0.81 0.44 -17.52
N ALA A 161 0.67 1.30 -16.50
CA ALA A 161 -0.55 1.34 -15.71
C ALA A 161 -1.71 1.92 -16.55
N GLY A 162 -2.90 1.35 -16.38
CA GLY A 162 -4.13 1.91 -16.94
C GLY A 162 -4.59 3.17 -16.21
N ASN A 163 -5.85 3.52 -16.41
CA ASN A 163 -6.44 4.74 -15.84
C ASN A 163 -7.42 4.47 -14.68
N LYS A 164 -7.75 3.21 -14.41
CA LYS A 164 -8.72 2.83 -13.36
C LYS A 164 -7.97 2.34 -12.13
N PHE A 165 -7.95 3.16 -11.09
CA PHE A 165 -7.32 2.86 -9.82
C PHE A 165 -8.38 2.39 -8.82
N GLU A 166 -8.08 1.31 -8.10
CA GLU A 166 -8.92 0.80 -7.02
C GLU A 166 -8.20 1.01 -5.69
N LEU A 167 -8.85 1.72 -4.78
CA LEU A 167 -8.32 2.09 -3.48
C LEU A 167 -8.91 1.21 -2.38
N GLY A 168 -8.05 0.62 -1.56
CA GLY A 168 -8.39 -0.12 -0.36
C GLY A 168 -7.65 0.46 0.84
N LEU A 169 -8.33 0.59 1.97
CA LEU A 169 -7.73 1.04 3.22
C LEU A 169 -8.17 0.19 4.40
N LYS A 170 -7.28 0.05 5.37
CA LYS A 170 -7.56 -0.60 6.64
C LYS A 170 -6.78 0.07 7.77
N THR A 171 -7.52 0.60 8.74
CA THR A 171 -6.95 1.07 10.00
C THR A 171 -6.70 -0.10 10.95
N PHE A 172 -5.64 0.03 11.74
CA PHE A 172 -5.34 -0.82 12.89
C PHE A 172 -4.59 0.00 13.92
N THR A 173 -4.40 -0.56 15.11
CA THR A 173 -3.74 0.13 16.20
C THR A 173 -2.56 -0.68 16.71
N LYS A 174 -1.44 -0.01 16.98
CA LYS A 174 -0.29 -0.57 17.70
C LYS A 174 -0.07 0.17 19.02
N GLY A 175 0.34 -0.56 20.06
CA GLY A 175 0.62 0.00 21.38
C GLY A 175 -0.50 -0.28 22.37
N SER A 176 -0.32 0.14 23.62
CA SER A 176 -1.25 -0.11 24.72
C SER A 176 -1.39 1.13 25.60
N GLY A 177 -2.58 1.33 26.16
CA GLY A 177 -2.84 2.45 27.07
C GLY A 177 -2.66 3.81 26.39
N LYS A 178 -1.86 4.69 27.00
CA LYS A 178 -1.55 6.04 26.51
C LYS A 178 -0.65 6.07 25.27
N ASP A 179 0.05 4.97 24.98
CA ASP A 179 0.98 4.85 23.84
C ASP A 179 0.29 4.14 22.65
N LYS A 180 -1.04 4.17 22.62
CA LYS A 180 -1.87 3.58 21.59
C LYS A 180 -1.86 4.50 20.36
N THR A 181 -1.36 4.01 19.22
CA THR A 181 -1.29 4.77 17.98
C THR A 181 -2.04 4.09 16.84
N GLU A 182 -2.85 4.86 16.11
CA GLU A 182 -3.56 4.38 14.91
C GLU A 182 -2.69 4.49 13.66
N TYR A 183 -2.72 3.45 12.83
CA TYR A 183 -2.04 3.35 11.55
C TYR A 183 -3.01 2.90 10.47
N THR A 184 -2.78 3.35 9.24
CA THR A 184 -3.58 2.99 8.06
C THR A 184 -2.68 2.29 7.05
N VAL A 185 -3.04 1.06 6.72
CA VAL A 185 -2.53 0.37 5.53
C VAL A 185 -3.39 0.74 4.34
N VAL A 186 -2.73 1.07 3.23
CA VAL A 186 -3.35 1.35 1.94
C VAL A 186 -2.84 0.36 0.90
N ILE A 187 -3.77 -0.15 0.10
CA ILE A 187 -3.48 -0.85 -1.15
C ILE A 187 -4.13 -0.07 -2.28
N VAL A 188 -3.36 0.22 -3.31
CA VAL A 188 -3.89 0.70 -4.59
C VAL A 188 -3.60 -0.31 -5.66
N THR A 189 -4.57 -0.62 -6.50
CA THR A 189 -4.35 -1.45 -7.69
C THR A 189 -4.75 -0.72 -8.96
N CYS A 190 -4.05 -1.02 -10.06
CA CYS A 190 -4.41 -0.53 -11.38
C CYS A 190 -4.13 -1.59 -12.44
N LYS A 191 -5.10 -1.88 -13.29
CA LYS A 191 -4.93 -2.86 -14.38
C LYS A 191 -3.78 -2.45 -15.30
N ALA A 192 -2.94 -3.39 -15.69
CA ALA A 192 -1.90 -3.17 -16.68
C ALA A 192 -2.52 -3.03 -18.08
N VAL A 193 -2.01 -2.08 -18.86
CA VAL A 193 -2.39 -1.86 -20.26
C VAL A 193 -1.17 -1.99 -21.16
N TYR A 194 -1.43 -2.38 -22.40
CA TYR A 194 -0.41 -2.73 -23.38
C TYR A 194 -0.62 -1.90 -24.64
N SER A 195 0.42 -1.21 -25.09
CA SER A 195 0.38 -0.43 -26.32
C SER A 195 1.58 -0.77 -27.19
N GLU A 196 1.38 -0.69 -28.51
CA GLU A 196 2.49 -0.65 -29.45
C GLU A 196 3.36 0.58 -29.16
N THR A 197 4.67 0.47 -29.43
CA THR A 197 5.61 1.57 -29.25
C THR A 197 5.53 2.53 -30.42
#